data_AF-A0A973U3Z7-F1
#
_entry.id   AF-A0A973U3Z7-F1
#
_cell.length_a   1.000
_cell.length_b   1.000
_cell.length_c   1.000
_cell.angle_alpha   90.00
_cell.angle_beta   90.00
_cell.angle_gamma   90.00
#
_symmetry.space_group_name_H-M   'P 1'
#
loop_
_entity.id
_entity.type
_entity.pdbx_description
1 polymer ?
#
loop_
_entity_poly.entity_id
_entity_poly.type
_entity_poly.pdbx_seq_one_letter_code
_entity_poly.pdbx_strand_id
1 'polypeptide(L)' 'MEQSAKAANAVPPPEVYRVKTMQVACDGSGEVAPALGHPRVYLRMEPDLGFVECGYCDRRFVLEGGPADKPA' A
#
# COMPACT_ATOMS: atom_id res chain seq x y z
N MET A 1 15.99 27.26 -26.31
CA MET A 1 15.20 27.46 -25.08
C MET A 1 15.09 26.11 -24.41
N GLU A 2 16.16 25.79 -23.70
CA GLU A 2 16.52 24.46 -23.24
C GLU A 2 16.40 24.52 -21.72
N GLN A 3 15.26 24.03 -21.20
CA GLN A 3 15.09 23.81 -19.77
C GLN A 3 14.54 22.39 -19.58
N SER A 4 15.49 21.47 -19.63
CA SER A 4 15.50 20.29 -18.77
C SER A 4 15.21 20.65 -17.31
N ALA A 5 14.66 19.66 -16.60
CA ALA A 5 14.48 19.56 -15.14
C ALA A 5 13.16 20.07 -14.54
N LYS A 6 12.19 19.15 -14.41
CA LYS A 6 11.49 18.94 -13.14
C LYS A 6 11.06 17.48 -12.96
N ALA A 7 12.02 16.63 -12.60
CA ALA A 7 11.71 15.47 -11.75
C ALA A 7 11.38 16.04 -10.37
N ALA A 8 10.10 16.22 -10.07
CA ALA A 8 9.68 16.67 -8.75
C ALA A 8 8.42 15.91 -8.36
N ASN A 9 8.60 15.06 -7.34
CA ASN A 9 7.58 14.34 -6.58
C ASN A 9 7.20 12.94 -7.11
N ALA A 10 8.19 12.13 -7.48
CA ALA A 10 8.01 10.68 -7.42
C ALA A 10 7.92 10.29 -5.94
N VAL A 11 6.69 10.32 -5.39
CA VAL A 11 6.37 9.61 -4.16
C VAL A 11 6.93 8.20 -4.35
N PRO A 12 7.75 7.68 -3.42
CA PRO A 12 8.24 6.31 -3.53
C PRO A 12 7.04 5.41 -3.80
N PRO A 13 7.16 4.44 -4.72
CA PRO A 13 6.03 3.59 -5.04
C PRO A 13 5.42 3.07 -3.73
N PRO A 14 4.09 3.13 -3.58
CA PRO A 14 3.44 2.71 -2.34
C PRO A 14 3.93 1.30 -2.01
N GLU A 15 4.27 1.04 -0.75
CA GLU A 15 4.72 -0.28 -0.33
C GLU A 15 3.58 -1.28 -0.56
N VAL A 16 3.73 -2.11 -1.60
CA VAL A 16 2.71 -3.08 -1.99
C VAL A 16 2.96 -4.41 -1.28
N TYR A 17 2.01 -4.80 -0.42
CA TYR A 17 1.99 -6.08 0.26
C TYR A 17 0.98 -7.01 -0.41
N ARG A 18 1.45 -8.16 -0.88
CA ARG A 18 0.58 -9.22 -1.41
C ARG A 18 0.03 -10.05 -0.26
N VAL A 19 -1.28 -10.26 -0.27
CA VAL A 19 -2.00 -10.97 0.78
C VAL A 19 -2.98 -11.97 0.17
N LYS A 20 -3.24 -13.07 0.87
CA LYS A 20 -4.15 -14.14 0.38
C LYS A 20 -5.60 -13.95 0.80
N THR A 21 -5.88 -12.99 1.67
CA THR A 21 -7.18 -12.78 2.29
C THR A 21 -7.69 -11.39 2.02
N MET A 22 -8.99 -11.25 1.74
CA MET A 22 -9.63 -9.95 1.52
C MET A 22 -9.70 -9.08 2.79
N GLN A 23 -9.54 -9.68 3.97
CA GLN A 23 -9.44 -8.96 5.23
C GLN A 23 -7.98 -8.96 5.68
N VAL A 24 -7.45 -7.77 5.97
CA VAL A 24 -6.07 -7.56 6.38
C VAL A 24 -6.04 -6.78 7.67
N ALA A 25 -5.18 -7.17 8.60
CA ALA A 25 -4.84 -6.35 9.74
C ALA A 25 -3.55 -5.58 9.42
N CYS A 26 -3.61 -4.25 9.51
CA CYS A 26 -2.42 -3.41 9.46
C CYS A 26 -2.13 -2.94 10.88
N ASP A 27 -1.02 -3.37 11.45
CA ASP A 27 -0.54 -3.02 12.80
C ASP A 27 0.40 -1.81 12.82
N GLY A 28 0.58 -1.13 11.67
CA GLY A 28 1.41 0.07 11.55
C GLY A 28 2.91 -0.17 11.83
N SER A 29 3.30 -1.40 12.17
CA SER A 29 4.62 -1.77 12.64
C SER A 29 5.26 -2.66 11.58
N GLY A 30 5.80 -2.02 10.54
CA GLY A 30 6.75 -2.75 9.69
C GLY A 30 8.11 -2.82 10.37
N GLU A 31 9.15 -2.46 9.62
CA GLU A 31 10.56 -2.40 10.06
C GLU A 31 10.84 -1.23 11.02
N VAL A 32 9.88 -0.31 11.17
CA VAL A 32 10.00 0.91 11.96
C VAL A 32 9.22 0.74 13.25
N ALA A 33 9.84 1.13 14.37
CA ALA A 33 9.32 0.90 15.71
C ALA A 33 7.85 1.37 15.85
N PRO A 34 7.01 0.64 16.62
CA PRO A 34 5.56 0.88 16.81
C PRO A 34 5.21 2.28 17.35
N ALA A 35 6.21 3.10 17.71
CA ALA A 35 6.05 4.47 18.16
C ALA A 35 5.77 5.50 17.05
N LEU A 36 6.06 5.17 15.78
CA LEU A 36 5.75 6.03 14.61
C LEU A 36 4.62 5.46 13.72
N GLY A 37 4.11 4.28 14.03
CA GLY A 37 2.99 3.66 13.32
C GLY A 37 1.61 4.08 13.86
N HIS A 38 0.55 3.53 13.26
CA HIS A 38 -0.82 3.64 13.76
C HIS A 38 -1.24 2.39 14.57
N PRO A 39 -2.28 2.48 15.43
CA PRO A 39 -2.86 1.31 16.09
C PRO A 39 -3.32 0.25 15.09
N ARG A 40 -3.44 -1.02 15.53
CA ARG A 40 -3.97 -2.08 14.66
C ARG A 40 -5.34 -1.73 14.11
N VAL A 41 -5.42 -1.61 12.79
CA VAL A 41 -6.67 -1.44 12.04
C VAL A 41 -6.94 -2.66 11.18
N TYR A 42 -8.21 -2.96 10.96
CA TYR A 42 -8.64 -4.03 10.07
C TYR A 42 -9.22 -3.40 8.82
N LEU A 43 -8.59 -3.68 7.69
CA LEU A 43 -8.96 -3.18 6.37
C LEU A 43 -9.63 -4.33 5.61
N ARG A 44 -10.72 -4.02 4.90
CA ARG A 44 -11.39 -4.94 4.00
C ARG A 44 -11.16 -4.47 2.57
N MET A 45 -10.73 -5.38 1.72
CA MET A 45 -10.60 -5.14 0.28
C MET A 45 -11.94 -5.20 -0.40
N GLU A 46 -12.12 -4.31 -1.36
CA GLU A 46 -13.24 -4.37 -2.29
C GLU A 46 -12.99 -5.49 -3.31
N PRO A 47 -13.95 -6.39 -3.55
CA PRO A 47 -13.80 -7.51 -4.49
C PRO A 47 -13.53 -7.06 -5.93
N ASP A 48 -14.08 -5.90 -6.33
CA ASP A 48 -13.94 -5.37 -7.69
C ASP A 48 -12.56 -4.73 -7.92
N LEU A 49 -12.02 -4.06 -6.89
CA LEU A 49 -10.68 -3.45 -6.93
C LEU A 49 -9.57 -4.48 -6.72
N GLY A 50 -9.76 -5.43 -5.79
CA GLY A 50 -8.75 -6.42 -5.43
C GLY A 50 -7.56 -5.88 -4.62
N PHE A 51 -7.66 -4.65 -4.11
CA PHE A 51 -6.67 -4.05 -3.23
C PHE A 51 -7.30 -3.10 -2.20
N VAL A 52 -6.57 -2.79 -1.14
CA VAL A 52 -6.93 -1.79 -0.13
C VAL A 52 -5.70 -1.05 0.36
N GLU A 53 -5.85 0.22 0.69
CA GLU A 53 -4.75 1.06 1.17
C GLU A 53 -4.97 1.43 2.64
N CYS A 54 -3.90 1.39 3.41
CA CYS A 54 -3.92 1.89 4.77
C CYS A 54 -3.72 3.41 4.76
N GLY A 55 -4.74 4.18 5.12
CA GLY A 55 -4.68 5.65 5.16
C GLY A 55 -3.76 6.28 6.22
N TYR A 56 -2.91 5.48 6.87
CA TYR A 56 -1.95 5.93 7.88
C TYR A 56 -0.50 5.67 7.48
N CYS A 57 -0.22 4.48 6.94
CA CYS A 57 1.13 4.08 6.50
C CYS A 57 1.29 4.06 4.98
N ASP A 58 0.27 4.43 4.21
CA ASP A 58 0.24 4.38 2.74
C ASP A 58 0.60 3.00 2.14
N ARG A 59 0.49 1.95 2.96
CA ARG A 59 0.72 0.56 2.53
C ARG A 59 -0.47 0.09 1.72
N ARG A 60 -0.19 -0.48 0.56
CA ARG A 60 -1.21 -1.04 -0.33
C ARG A 60 -1.21 -2.55 -0.21
N PHE A 61 -2.30 -3.11 0.25
CA PHE A 61 -2.50 -4.56 0.31
C PHE A 61 -3.24 -5.02 -0.94
N VAL A 62 -2.63 -5.91 -1.71
CA VAL A 62 -3.20 -6.46 -2.95
C VAL A 62 -3.50 -7.94 -2.75
N LEU A 63 -4.69 -8.37 -3.16
CA LEU A 63 -5.08 -9.77 -3.11
C LEU A 63 -4.30 -10.56 -4.16
N GLU A 64 -3.53 -11.58 -3.74
CA GLU A 64 -2.83 -12.49 -4.65
C GLU A 64 -3.81 -13.20 -5.59
N GLY A 65 -3.60 -13.09 -6.90
CA GLY A 65 -4.53 -13.59 -7.91
C GLY A 65 -5.83 -12.79 -8.04
N GLY A 66 -5.95 -11.65 -7.37
CA GLY A 66 -7.05 -10.71 -7.51
C GLY A 66 -6.89 -9.77 -8.72
N PRO A 67 -7.92 -8.97 -9.04
CA PRO A 67 -7.92 -8.09 -10.21
C PRO A 67 -6.81 -7.01 -10.21
N ALA A 68 -6.24 -6.69 -9.04
CA ALA A 68 -5.11 -5.77 -8.89
C ALA A 68 -3.73 -6.43 -8.85
N ASP A 69 -3.63 -7.76 -8.82
CA ASP A 69 -2.35 -8.48 -8.87
C ASP A 69 -1.85 -8.57 -10.32
N LYS A 70 -1.42 -7.42 -10.85
CA LYS A 70 -0.79 -7.36 -12.17
C LYS A 70 0.70 -7.64 -12.02
N PRO A 71 1.27 -8.67 -12.68
CA PRO A 71 2.71 -8.77 -12.79
C PRO A 71 3.20 -7.54 -13.56
N ALA A 72 4.24 -6.89 -13.02
CA ALA A 72 4.91 -5.75 -13.65
C ALA A 72 5.44 -6.11 -15.04
#